data_AF-A0A259HGZ8-F1
#
_entry.id   AF-A0A259HGZ8-F1
#
_cell.length_a   1.000
_cell.length_b   1.000
_cell.length_c   1.000
_cell.angle_alpha   90.00
_cell.angle_beta   90.00
_cell.angle_gamma   90.00
#
_symmetry.space_group_name_H-M   'P 1'
#
loop_
_entity.id
_entity.type
_entity.pdbx_description
1 polymer ?
#
loop_
_entity_poly.entity_id
_entity_poly.type
_entity_poly.pdbx_seq_one_letter_code
_entity_poly.pdbx_strand_id
1 'polypeptide(L)'
;MAWLLLIAYAAISFGGVYTFILSNHWQRDFFDSIEQRQSSLFVTLIFTFLMIAALQVAFIVANNLVSWTLSMRWRNWLTNWYMDRWFARDRFYEIERLRIIDNPDQRIAEDIKNFTLVTQGNSLVGIAVGIIGSLISAVSFGYILLQTSNALVLPVAGYRITLPGGDLIWFSIVYVLFGSVVITWIGRPFIRRRMREQHYEADFRTNLIHVRRNGEQIAFSRTQNME
;
A
#
# COMPACT_ATOMS: atom_id res chain seq x y z
N MET A 1 16.74 19.97 -6.14
CA MET A 1 16.71 19.23 -4.85
C MET A 1 15.62 18.15 -4.80
N ALA A 2 14.37 18.41 -5.21
CA ALA A 2 13.29 17.40 -5.16
C ALA A 2 13.57 16.14 -6.02
N TRP A 3 14.14 16.30 -7.22
CA TRP A 3 14.55 15.19 -8.07
C TRP A 3 15.59 14.26 -7.43
N LEU A 4 16.51 14.80 -6.63
CA LEU A 4 17.50 13.99 -5.91
C LEU A 4 16.83 13.13 -4.83
N LEU A 5 15.84 13.66 -4.11
CA LEU A 5 15.08 12.89 -3.13
C LEU A 5 14.25 11.78 -3.79
N LEU A 6 13.74 12.02 -5.00
CA LEU A 6 13.01 11.02 -5.78
C LEU A 6 13.94 9.90 -6.26
N ILE A 7 15.12 10.24 -6.78
CA ILE A 7 16.14 9.25 -7.17
C ILE A 7 16.60 8.44 -5.95
N ALA A 8 16.86 9.11 -4.82
CA ALA A 8 17.23 8.45 -3.58
C ALA A 8 16.11 7.51 -3.08
N TYR A 9 14.86 7.94 -3.13
CA TYR A 9 13.71 7.12 -2.78
C TYR A 9 13.62 5.86 -3.66
N ALA A 10 13.78 6.01 -4.97
CA ALA A 10 13.78 4.89 -5.90
C ALA A 10 14.95 3.92 -5.61
N ALA A 11 16.16 4.44 -5.45
CA ALA A 11 17.35 3.63 -5.15
C ALA A 11 17.21 2.84 -3.83
N ILE A 12 16.70 3.48 -2.77
CA ILE A 12 16.43 2.84 -1.47
C ILE A 12 15.33 1.78 -1.63
N SER A 13 14.28 2.05 -2.41
CA SER A 13 13.19 1.10 -2.63
C SER A 13 13.68 -0.15 -3.37
N PHE A 14 14.48 0.01 -4.44
CA PHE A 14 15.10 -1.12 -5.14
C PHE A 14 16.09 -1.88 -4.26
N GLY A 15 16.87 -1.17 -3.43
CA GLY A 15 17.73 -1.78 -2.42
C GLY A 15 16.93 -2.62 -1.42
N GLY A 16 15.78 -2.13 -0.96
CA GLY A 16 14.85 -2.89 -0.11
C GLY A 16 14.28 -4.15 -0.78
N VAL A 17 14.00 -4.11 -2.07
CA VAL A 17 13.60 -5.32 -2.83
C VAL A 17 14.75 -6.32 -2.91
N TYR A 18 15.98 -5.85 -3.11
CA TYR A 18 17.16 -6.70 -3.14
C TYR A 18 17.40 -7.41 -1.79
N THR A 19 17.24 -6.71 -0.66
CA THR A 19 17.35 -7.35 0.68
C THR A 19 16.27 -8.38 0.95
N PHE A 20 15.06 -8.17 0.39
CA PHE A 20 14.00 -9.15 0.43
C PHE A 20 14.38 -10.41 -0.33
N ILE A 21 14.94 -10.29 -1.53
CA ILE A 21 15.45 -11.43 -2.32
C ILE A 21 16.56 -12.17 -1.56
N LEU A 22 17.53 -11.44 -1.00
CA LEU A 22 18.62 -12.01 -0.22
C LEU A 22 18.10 -12.80 1.00
N SER A 23 17.06 -12.29 1.66
CA SER A 23 16.41 -12.99 2.77
C SER A 23 15.67 -14.26 2.34
N ASN A 24 15.06 -14.27 1.15
CA ASN A 24 14.43 -15.47 0.61
C ASN A 24 15.48 -16.55 0.29
N HIS A 25 16.61 -16.17 -0.33
CA HIS A 25 17.72 -17.10 -0.56
C HIS A 25 18.27 -17.65 0.76
N TRP A 26 18.49 -16.79 1.75
CA TRP A 26 18.94 -17.21 3.07
C TRP A 26 17.97 -18.20 3.74
N GLN A 27 16.64 -17.97 3.62
CA GLN A 27 15.64 -18.91 4.16
C GLN A 27 15.78 -20.30 3.54
N ARG A 28 15.98 -20.37 2.22
CA ARG A 28 16.23 -21.64 1.53
C ARG A 28 17.47 -22.34 2.08
N ASP A 29 18.61 -21.66 2.10
CA ASP A 29 19.88 -22.23 2.56
C ASP A 29 19.79 -22.72 4.02
N PHE A 30 19.03 -21.99 4.86
CA PHE A 30 18.78 -22.37 6.24
C PHE A 30 18.00 -23.68 6.35
N PHE A 31 16.87 -23.81 5.66
CA PHE A 31 16.08 -25.04 5.69
C PHE A 31 16.82 -26.22 5.06
N ASP A 32 17.54 -26.01 3.96
CA ASP A 32 18.36 -27.04 3.31
C ASP A 32 19.46 -27.55 4.25
N SER A 33 20.09 -26.65 5.04
CA SER A 33 21.13 -27.03 6.01
C SER A 33 20.60 -27.88 7.17
N ILE A 34 19.36 -27.61 7.61
CA ILE A 34 18.67 -28.39 8.66
C ILE A 34 18.33 -29.78 8.12
N GLU A 35 17.80 -29.87 6.91
CA GLU A 35 17.45 -31.13 6.26
C GLU A 35 18.69 -32.03 6.11
N GLN A 36 19.81 -31.46 5.66
CA GLN A 36 21.07 -32.16 5.45
C GLN A 36 21.90 -32.35 6.74
N ARG A 37 21.40 -31.92 7.90
CA ARG A 37 22.06 -32.01 9.22
C ARG A 37 23.45 -31.39 9.27
N GLN A 38 23.67 -30.29 8.53
CA GLN A 38 24.97 -29.62 8.45
C GLN A 38 25.16 -28.59 9.57
N SER A 39 25.48 -29.07 10.79
CA SER A 39 25.63 -28.23 11.98
C SER A 39 26.75 -27.17 11.89
N SER A 40 27.73 -27.35 11.00
CA SER A 40 28.84 -26.41 10.80
C SER A 40 28.42 -25.08 10.17
N LEU A 41 27.36 -25.08 9.35
CA LEU A 41 26.85 -23.88 8.67
C LEU A 41 25.90 -23.06 9.56
N PHE A 42 25.39 -23.64 10.64
CA PHE A 42 24.35 -23.03 11.47
C PHE A 42 24.76 -21.67 12.03
N VAL A 43 25.97 -21.57 12.60
CA VAL A 43 26.47 -20.31 13.19
C VAL A 43 26.68 -19.25 12.09
N THR A 44 27.27 -19.62 10.95
CA THR A 44 27.46 -18.72 9.81
C THR A 44 26.13 -18.20 9.28
N LEU A 45 25.11 -19.06 9.16
CA LEU A 45 23.78 -18.68 8.72
C LEU A 45 23.10 -17.73 9.70
N ILE A 46 23.26 -17.91 11.01
CA ILE A 46 22.76 -16.95 12.01
C ILE A 46 23.43 -15.58 11.86
N PHE A 47 24.75 -15.51 11.69
CA PHE A 47 25.42 -14.23 11.48
C PHE A 47 24.99 -13.55 10.17
N THR A 48 24.87 -14.32 9.08
CA THR A 48 24.35 -13.80 7.81
C THR A 48 22.92 -13.28 7.96
N PHE A 49 22.06 -13.99 8.71
CA PHE A 49 20.71 -13.52 9.01
C PHE A 49 20.71 -12.18 9.73
N LEU A 50 21.52 -12.04 10.79
CA LEU A 50 21.60 -10.79 11.54
C LEU A 50 22.07 -9.61 10.67
N MET A 51 23.03 -9.84 9.76
CA MET A 51 23.46 -8.83 8.80
C MET A 51 22.35 -8.45 7.81
N ILE A 52 21.64 -9.43 7.25
CA ILE A 52 20.50 -9.19 6.34
C ILE A 52 19.40 -8.42 7.07
N ALA A 53 19.06 -8.82 8.30
CA ALA A 53 18.03 -8.17 9.11
C ALA A 53 18.41 -6.72 9.46
N ALA A 54 19.66 -6.47 9.87
CA ALA A 54 20.15 -5.12 10.14
C ALA A 54 20.09 -4.23 8.89
N LEU A 55 20.46 -4.79 7.74
CA LEU A 55 20.42 -4.08 6.46
C LEU A 55 18.97 -3.79 6.03
N GLN A 56 18.05 -4.75 6.21
CA GLN A 56 16.61 -4.53 5.99
C GLN A 56 16.08 -3.39 6.85
N VAL A 57 16.37 -3.39 8.16
CA VAL A 57 15.93 -2.31 9.07
C VAL A 57 16.49 -0.97 8.61
N ALA A 58 17.76 -0.90 8.21
CA ALA A 58 18.36 0.34 7.69
C ALA A 58 17.63 0.85 6.44
N PHE A 59 17.31 -0.03 5.48
CA PHE A 59 16.55 0.33 4.28
C PHE A 59 15.13 0.80 4.61
N ILE A 60 14.44 0.13 5.55
CA ILE A 60 13.09 0.52 5.99
C ILE A 60 13.11 1.93 6.61
N VAL A 61 14.04 2.18 7.54
CA VAL A 61 14.17 3.49 8.19
C VAL A 61 14.53 4.57 7.18
N ALA A 62 15.50 4.31 6.29
CA ALA A 62 15.89 5.25 5.24
C ALA A 62 14.73 5.55 4.28
N ASN A 63 13.96 4.53 3.88
CA ASN A 63 12.80 4.70 3.01
C ASN A 63 11.74 5.59 3.67
N ASN A 64 11.45 5.36 4.95
CA ASN A 64 10.50 6.16 5.71
C ASN A 64 10.94 7.63 5.81
N LEU A 65 12.20 7.89 6.14
CA LEU A 65 12.73 9.26 6.26
C LEU A 65 12.72 10.01 4.92
N VAL A 66 13.18 9.37 3.85
CA VAL A 66 13.24 9.99 2.52
C VAL A 66 11.85 10.20 1.94
N SER A 67 10.95 9.22 2.06
CA SER A 67 9.57 9.34 1.56
C SER A 67 8.80 10.43 2.31
N TRP A 68 8.96 10.52 3.64
CA TRP A 68 8.32 11.57 4.44
C TRP A 68 8.83 12.97 4.05
N THR A 69 10.15 13.12 3.93
CA THR A 69 10.77 14.39 3.53
C THR A 69 10.36 14.81 2.12
N LEU A 70 10.31 13.86 1.18
CA LEU A 70 9.84 14.09 -0.19
C LEU A 70 8.38 14.52 -0.20
N SER A 71 7.53 13.81 0.56
CA SER A 71 6.10 14.12 0.68
C SER A 71 5.87 15.54 1.18
N MET A 72 6.56 15.94 2.25
CA MET A 72 6.40 17.27 2.85
C MET A 72 6.87 18.39 1.90
N ARG A 73 8.03 18.21 1.25
CA ARG A 73 8.54 19.21 0.30
C ARG A 73 7.66 19.34 -0.94
N TRP A 74 7.19 18.21 -1.45
CA TRP A 74 6.29 18.21 -2.59
C TRP A 74 4.94 18.83 -2.24
N ARG A 75 4.38 18.49 -1.08
CA ARG A 75 3.16 19.11 -0.55
C ARG A 75 3.31 20.62 -0.44
N ASN A 76 4.38 21.11 0.19
CA ASN A 76 4.61 22.54 0.36
C ASN A 76 4.68 23.26 -1.00
N TRP A 77 5.44 22.71 -1.96
CA TRP A 77 5.53 23.29 -3.31
C TRP A 77 4.18 23.30 -4.02
N LEU A 78 3.44 22.19 -4.00
CA LEU A 78 2.16 22.07 -4.70
C LEU A 78 1.08 22.96 -4.07
N THR A 79 1.01 23.00 -2.74
CA THR A 79 0.09 23.89 -2.03
C THR A 79 0.38 25.35 -2.35
N ASN A 80 1.64 25.80 -2.29
CA ASN A 80 1.96 27.20 -2.64
C ASN A 80 1.61 27.50 -4.11
N TRP A 81 1.93 26.60 -5.04
CA TRP A 81 1.59 26.78 -6.45
C TRP A 81 0.08 26.90 -6.70
N TYR A 82 -0.73 26.08 -6.03
CA TYR A 82 -2.20 26.19 -6.12
C TYR A 82 -2.73 27.44 -5.43
N MET A 83 -2.19 27.80 -4.26
CA MET A 83 -2.59 29.01 -3.52
C MET A 83 -2.29 30.27 -4.33
N ASP A 84 -1.10 30.38 -4.92
CA ASP A 84 -0.72 31.50 -5.80
C ASP A 84 -1.72 31.65 -6.97
N ARG A 85 -2.14 30.52 -7.56
CA ARG A 85 -3.08 30.52 -8.68
C ARG A 85 -4.54 30.76 -8.27
N TRP A 86 -4.87 30.45 -7.02
CA TRP A 86 -6.19 30.70 -6.43
C TRP A 86 -6.36 32.18 -6.07
N PHE A 87 -5.32 32.82 -5.51
CA PHE A 87 -5.30 34.25 -5.22
C PHE A 87 -5.02 35.14 -6.44
N ALA A 88 -4.40 34.60 -7.50
CA ALA A 88 -4.14 35.37 -8.71
C ALA A 88 -5.43 35.90 -9.33
N ARG A 89 -5.50 37.22 -9.56
CA ARG A 89 -6.59 37.92 -10.25
C ARG A 89 -7.97 37.72 -9.61
N ASP A 90 -8.03 37.65 -8.28
CA ASP A 90 -9.28 37.45 -7.52
C ASP A 90 -10.08 36.21 -7.93
N ARG A 91 -9.40 35.19 -8.48
CA ARG A 91 -10.06 33.97 -8.97
C ARG A 91 -10.79 33.20 -7.89
N PHE A 92 -10.36 33.31 -6.63
CA PHE A 92 -11.10 32.77 -5.50
C PHE A 92 -12.56 33.28 -5.47
N TYR A 93 -12.77 34.57 -5.74
CA TYR A 93 -14.08 35.19 -5.77
C TYR A 93 -14.89 34.75 -6.99
N GLU A 94 -14.25 34.66 -8.16
CA GLU A 94 -14.89 34.20 -9.39
C GLU A 94 -15.35 32.73 -9.29
N ILE A 95 -14.49 31.85 -8.76
CA ILE A 95 -14.80 30.42 -8.56
C ILE A 95 -15.97 30.24 -7.61
N GLU A 96 -16.00 31.00 -6.51
CA GLU A 96 -17.09 30.96 -5.52
C GLU A 96 -18.40 31.50 -6.11
N ARG A 97 -18.34 32.65 -6.81
CA ARG A 97 -19.52 33.28 -7.42
C ARG A 97 -20.14 32.41 -8.50
N LEU A 98 -19.31 31.77 -9.33
CA LEU A 98 -19.76 30.93 -10.44
C LEU A 98 -20.01 29.48 -10.02
N ARG A 99 -19.70 29.10 -8.77
CA ARG A 99 -19.77 27.73 -8.23
C ARG A 99 -19.17 26.70 -9.20
N ILE A 100 -18.02 27.02 -9.78
CA ILE A 100 -17.38 26.16 -10.79
C ILE A 100 -16.84 24.88 -10.15
N ILE A 101 -16.43 24.93 -8.89
CA ILE A 101 -15.80 23.84 -8.15
C ILE A 101 -16.41 23.77 -6.76
N ASP A 102 -16.86 22.58 -6.36
CA ASP A 102 -17.29 22.32 -4.98
C ASP A 102 -16.07 22.22 -4.06
N ASN A 103 -16.14 22.93 -2.92
CA ASN A 103 -15.18 22.94 -1.81
C ASN A 103 -13.70 23.05 -2.26
N PRO A 104 -13.32 24.16 -2.94
CA PRO A 104 -11.96 24.33 -3.46
C PRO A 104 -10.89 24.34 -2.35
N ASP A 105 -11.25 24.81 -1.16
CA ASP A 105 -10.43 24.78 0.05
C ASP A 105 -10.14 23.34 0.51
N GLN A 106 -11.15 22.47 0.54
CA GLN A 106 -10.99 21.06 0.89
C GLN A 106 -10.10 20.35 -0.12
N ARG A 107 -10.27 20.61 -1.42
CA ARG A 107 -9.41 20.03 -2.46
C ARG A 107 -7.94 20.44 -2.29
N ILE A 108 -7.66 21.72 -2.02
CA ILE A 108 -6.29 22.20 -1.79
C ILE A 108 -5.70 21.59 -0.50
N ALA A 109 -6.51 21.40 0.55
CA ALA A 109 -6.02 20.88 1.83
C ALA A 109 -5.84 19.35 1.84
N GLU A 110 -6.83 18.61 1.33
CA GLU A 110 -6.92 17.15 1.43
C GLU A 110 -6.41 16.44 0.18
N ASP A 111 -6.82 16.85 -1.03
CA ASP A 111 -6.41 16.15 -2.25
C ASP A 111 -4.91 16.32 -2.52
N ILE A 112 -4.37 17.52 -2.33
CA ILE A 112 -2.92 17.75 -2.44
C ILE A 112 -2.15 16.92 -1.42
N LYS A 113 -2.64 16.81 -0.18
CA LYS A 113 -2.04 15.95 0.84
C LYS A 113 -2.05 14.51 0.34
N ASN A 114 -3.19 13.96 -0.05
CA ASN A 114 -3.33 12.57 -0.49
C ASN A 114 -2.47 12.26 -1.72
N PHE A 115 -2.42 13.19 -2.68
CA PHE A 115 -1.62 13.05 -3.90
C PHE A 115 -0.11 13.02 -3.64
N THR A 116 0.36 13.81 -2.66
CA THR A 116 1.79 13.95 -2.34
C THR A 116 2.29 13.00 -1.26
N LEU A 117 1.42 12.23 -0.61
CA LEU A 117 1.75 11.35 0.52
C LEU A 117 2.39 10.03 0.06
N VAL A 118 3.68 10.06 -0.25
CA VAL A 118 4.45 8.89 -0.72
C VAL A 118 4.52 7.77 0.32
N THR A 119 4.59 8.11 1.61
CA THR A 119 4.80 7.15 2.70
C THR A 119 3.70 6.10 2.85
N GLN A 120 2.44 6.40 2.49
CA GLN A 120 1.33 5.45 2.62
C GLN A 120 1.08 4.62 1.36
N GLY A 121 1.90 4.77 0.31
CA GLY A 121 1.63 4.13 -0.97
C GLY A 121 0.37 4.64 -1.67
N ASN A 122 -0.24 5.72 -1.18
CA ASN A 122 -1.45 6.32 -1.75
C ASN A 122 -1.12 7.32 -2.88
N SER A 123 0.12 7.80 -2.94
CA SER A 123 0.57 8.59 -4.09
C SER A 123 0.82 7.70 -5.30
N LEU A 124 0.61 8.24 -6.50
CA LEU A 124 0.91 7.55 -7.76
C LEU A 124 2.35 7.01 -7.81
N VAL A 125 3.30 7.74 -7.22
CA VAL A 125 4.71 7.32 -7.14
C VAL A 125 4.86 6.12 -6.21
N GLY A 126 4.22 6.15 -5.03
CA GLY A 126 4.25 5.03 -4.09
C GLY A 126 3.60 3.78 -4.68
N ILE A 127 2.46 3.91 -5.37
CA ILE A 127 1.80 2.81 -6.08
C ILE A 127 2.71 2.23 -7.16
N ALA A 128 3.29 3.08 -8.02
CA ALA A 128 4.13 2.63 -9.12
C ALA A 128 5.38 1.88 -8.61
N VAL A 129 6.08 2.43 -7.61
CA VAL A 129 7.23 1.77 -6.99
C VAL A 129 6.82 0.48 -6.29
N GLY A 130 5.67 0.47 -5.61
CA GLY A 130 5.10 -0.72 -4.97
C GLY A 130 4.81 -1.84 -5.96
N ILE A 131 4.13 -1.54 -7.08
CA ILE A 131 3.82 -2.51 -8.14
C ILE A 131 5.11 -3.10 -8.72
N ILE A 132 6.10 -2.26 -9.05
CA ILE A 132 7.39 -2.71 -9.58
C ILE A 132 8.08 -3.64 -8.57
N GLY A 133 8.12 -3.25 -7.28
CA GLY A 133 8.68 -4.08 -6.23
C GLY A 133 7.96 -5.42 -6.08
N SER A 134 6.63 -5.43 -6.10
CA SER A 134 5.83 -6.66 -6.05
C SER A 134 6.07 -7.57 -7.25
N LEU A 135 6.19 -7.02 -8.46
CA LEU A 135 6.50 -7.79 -9.67
C LEU A 135 7.90 -8.42 -9.60
N ILE A 136 8.91 -7.65 -9.19
CA ILE A 136 10.28 -8.16 -9.03
C ILE A 136 10.30 -9.30 -8.00
N SER A 137 9.65 -9.11 -6.85
CA SER A 137 9.55 -10.15 -5.82
C SER A 137 8.82 -11.39 -6.32
N ALA A 138 7.71 -11.23 -7.06
CA ALA A 138 6.95 -12.35 -7.63
C ALA A 138 7.77 -13.15 -8.65
N VAL A 139 8.49 -12.47 -9.55
CA VAL A 139 9.38 -13.12 -10.53
C VAL A 139 10.54 -13.82 -9.84
N SER A 140 11.16 -13.19 -8.85
CA SER A 140 12.28 -13.76 -8.10
C SER A 140 11.85 -15.03 -7.34
N PHE A 141 10.69 -14.98 -6.67
CA PHE A 141 10.15 -16.13 -5.96
C PHE A 141 9.73 -17.25 -6.93
N GLY A 142 9.13 -16.89 -8.06
CA GLY A 142 8.82 -17.84 -9.14
C GLY A 142 10.07 -18.53 -9.68
N TYR A 143 11.18 -17.81 -9.83
CA TYR A 143 12.47 -18.37 -10.25
C TYR A 143 13.07 -19.31 -9.19
N ILE A 144 13.02 -18.93 -7.91
CA ILE A 144 13.46 -19.80 -6.80
C ILE A 144 12.65 -21.10 -6.79
N LEU A 145 11.32 -21.01 -6.96
CA LEU A 145 10.44 -22.17 -7.06
C LEU A 145 10.83 -23.10 -8.22
N LEU A 146 11.11 -22.55 -9.41
CA LEU A 146 11.54 -23.34 -10.58
C LEU A 146 12.82 -24.13 -10.30
N GLN A 147 13.77 -23.55 -9.57
CA GLN A 147 15.05 -24.20 -9.26
C GLN A 147 14.93 -25.29 -8.19
N THR A 148 13.94 -25.21 -7.30
CA THR A 148 13.74 -26.19 -6.22
C THR A 148 12.70 -27.25 -6.61
N SER A 149 11.82 -26.96 -7.55
CA SER A 149 10.72 -27.86 -7.91
C SER A 149 11.23 -29.09 -8.67
N ASN A 150 10.79 -30.27 -8.23
CA ASN A 150 10.88 -31.49 -9.03
C ASN A 150 9.82 -31.48 -10.14
N ALA A 151 10.03 -32.29 -11.18
CA ALA A 151 9.11 -32.37 -12.31
C ALA A 151 7.78 -33.05 -11.93
N LEU A 152 6.68 -32.38 -12.24
CA LEU A 152 5.33 -32.87 -11.95
C LEU A 152 4.95 -33.93 -12.96
N VAL A 153 4.86 -35.17 -12.49
CA VAL A 153 4.30 -36.28 -13.26
C VAL A 153 2.87 -36.49 -12.77
N LEU A 154 1.90 -35.87 -13.42
CA LEU A 154 0.49 -36.18 -13.16
C LEU A 154 0.10 -37.41 -13.97
N PRO A 155 -0.29 -38.53 -13.33
CA PRO A 155 -0.95 -39.62 -14.04
C PRO A 155 -2.39 -39.19 -14.31
N VAL A 156 -2.69 -38.75 -15.54
CA VAL A 156 -4.06 -38.45 -15.97
C VAL A 156 -4.46 -39.49 -17.02
N ALA A 157 -5.49 -40.27 -16.72
CA ALA A 157 -6.07 -41.24 -17.66
C ALA A 157 -5.05 -42.19 -18.32
N GLY A 158 -4.04 -42.66 -17.57
CA GLY A 158 -3.02 -43.60 -18.07
C GLY A 158 -1.85 -42.96 -18.82
N TYR A 159 -1.88 -41.66 -19.09
CA TYR A 159 -0.77 -40.93 -19.72
C TYR A 159 0.01 -40.13 -18.68
N ARG A 160 1.34 -40.18 -18.76
CA ARG A 160 2.24 -39.35 -17.94
C ARG A 160 2.41 -38.00 -18.64
N ILE A 161 1.61 -37.02 -18.24
CA ILE A 161 1.79 -35.65 -18.71
C ILE A 161 2.78 -34.98 -17.76
N THR A 162 3.98 -34.71 -18.26
CA THR A 162 4.98 -33.89 -17.56
C THR A 162 4.69 -32.42 -17.83
N LEU A 163 4.21 -31.70 -16.82
CA LEU A 163 4.08 -30.25 -16.95
C LEU A 163 5.46 -29.60 -16.82
N PRO A 164 5.84 -28.68 -17.74
CA PRO A 164 7.05 -27.90 -17.60
C PRO A 164 6.97 -27.00 -16.35
N GLY A 165 8.07 -26.88 -15.60
CA GLY A 165 8.18 -25.94 -14.47
C GLY A 165 7.87 -26.49 -13.07
N GLY A 166 7.63 -27.81 -12.94
CA GLY A 166 7.52 -28.50 -11.65
C GLY A 166 6.22 -28.29 -10.87
N ASP A 167 6.02 -29.10 -9.82
CA ASP A 167 4.75 -29.26 -9.09
C ASP A 167 4.29 -27.98 -8.40
N LEU A 168 5.25 -27.28 -7.80
CA LEU A 168 5.00 -26.20 -6.86
C LEU A 168 4.47 -24.93 -7.53
N ILE A 169 4.80 -24.69 -8.80
CA ILE A 169 4.37 -23.48 -9.51
C ILE A 169 2.89 -23.53 -9.84
N TRP A 170 2.43 -24.67 -10.36
CA TRP A 170 1.03 -24.88 -10.66
C TRP A 170 0.17 -24.85 -9.40
N PHE A 171 0.65 -25.47 -8.31
CA PHE A 171 -0.01 -25.35 -7.01
C PHE A 171 -0.09 -23.90 -6.52
N SER A 172 1.01 -23.14 -6.65
CA SER A 172 1.06 -21.73 -6.27
C SER A 172 0.07 -20.87 -7.07
N ILE A 173 -0.02 -21.07 -8.38
CA ILE A 173 -0.96 -20.35 -9.24
C ILE A 173 -2.41 -20.65 -8.83
N VAL A 174 -2.75 -21.92 -8.64
CA VAL A 174 -4.09 -22.33 -8.22
C VAL A 174 -4.42 -21.73 -6.85
N TYR A 175 -3.47 -21.79 -5.90
CA TYR A 175 -3.61 -21.22 -4.57
C TYR A 175 -3.88 -19.70 -4.62
N VAL A 176 -3.13 -18.95 -5.43
CA VAL A 176 -3.30 -17.50 -5.60
C VAL A 176 -4.64 -17.18 -6.24
N LEU A 177 -5.04 -17.89 -7.30
CA LEU A 177 -6.33 -17.68 -7.97
C LEU A 177 -7.49 -17.97 -7.03
N PHE A 178 -7.47 -19.12 -6.36
CA PHE A 178 -8.51 -19.51 -5.41
C PHE A 178 -8.59 -18.53 -4.25
N GLY A 179 -7.45 -18.19 -3.62
CA GLY A 179 -7.36 -17.22 -2.54
C GLY A 179 -7.89 -15.85 -2.95
N SER A 180 -7.52 -15.35 -4.13
CA SER A 180 -7.98 -14.06 -4.66
C SER A 180 -9.50 -14.03 -4.86
N VAL A 181 -10.08 -15.11 -5.40
CA VAL A 181 -11.54 -15.25 -5.56
C VAL A 181 -12.24 -15.25 -4.20
N VAL A 182 -11.75 -16.06 -3.24
CA VAL A 182 -12.34 -16.15 -1.89
C VAL A 182 -12.27 -14.80 -1.17
N ILE A 183 -11.12 -14.13 -1.18
CA ILE A 183 -10.94 -12.81 -0.57
C ILE A 183 -11.88 -11.78 -1.20
N THR A 184 -11.98 -11.76 -2.54
CA THR A 184 -12.86 -10.82 -3.25
C THR A 184 -14.32 -11.09 -2.94
N TRP A 185 -14.71 -12.36 -2.86
CA TRP A 185 -16.08 -12.77 -2.57
C TRP A 185 -16.49 -12.39 -1.15
N ILE A 186 -15.64 -12.66 -0.16
CA ILE A 186 -15.87 -12.31 1.26
C ILE A 186 -15.76 -10.79 1.48
N GLY A 187 -14.85 -10.09 0.80
CA GLY A 187 -14.60 -8.66 0.99
C GLY A 187 -15.69 -7.75 0.42
N ARG A 188 -16.34 -8.14 -0.69
CA ARG A 188 -17.41 -7.35 -1.33
C ARG A 188 -18.55 -6.92 -0.39
N PRO A 189 -19.17 -7.81 0.41
CA PRO A 189 -20.22 -7.40 1.34
C PRO A 189 -19.71 -6.52 2.48
N PHE A 190 -18.46 -6.69 2.92
CA PHE A 190 -17.87 -5.88 4.00
C PHE A 190 -17.73 -4.41 3.58
N ILE A 191 -17.26 -4.14 2.37
CA ILE A 191 -17.13 -2.78 1.84
C ILE A 191 -18.49 -2.07 1.83
N ARG A 192 -19.55 -2.75 1.35
CA ARG A 192 -20.90 -2.18 1.32
C ARG A 192 -21.45 -1.89 2.72
N ARG A 193 -21.18 -2.76 3.70
CA ARG A 193 -21.59 -2.54 5.10
C ARG A 193 -20.87 -1.34 5.71
N ARG A 194 -19.56 -1.25 5.51
CA ARG A 194 -18.73 -0.15 6.01
C ARG A 194 -19.12 1.19 5.40
N MET A 195 -19.49 1.22 4.11
CA MET A 195 -20.02 2.43 3.48
C MET A 195 -21.34 2.89 4.12
N ARG A 196 -22.24 1.95 4.43
CA ARG A 196 -23.50 2.27 5.14
C ARG A 196 -23.24 2.77 6.55
N GLU A 197 -22.32 2.14 7.28
CA GLU A 197 -21.90 2.58 8.61
C GLU A 197 -21.40 4.03 8.59
N GLN A 198 -20.52 4.36 7.63
CA GLN A 198 -20.02 5.73 7.43
C GLN A 198 -21.14 6.73 7.10
N HIS A 199 -22.14 6.33 6.29
CA HIS A 199 -23.30 7.18 6.01
C HIS A 199 -24.15 7.41 7.27
N TYR A 200 -24.43 6.36 8.05
CA TYR A 200 -25.18 6.52 9.31
C TYR A 200 -24.44 7.40 10.33
N GLU A 201 -23.11 7.26 10.46
CA GLU A 201 -22.31 8.13 11.32
C GLU A 201 -22.30 9.58 10.83
N ALA A 202 -22.26 9.80 9.52
CA ALA A 202 -22.32 11.13 8.92
C ALA A 202 -23.68 11.80 9.14
N ASP A 203 -24.78 11.06 8.95
CA ASP A 203 -26.14 11.55 9.19
C ASP A 203 -26.34 11.87 10.68
N PHE A 204 -25.87 11.00 11.57
CA PHE A 204 -25.92 11.23 13.02
C PHE A 204 -25.15 12.50 13.42
N ARG A 205 -23.92 12.70 12.91
CA ARG A 205 -23.16 13.94 13.13
C ARG A 205 -23.87 15.17 12.60
N THR A 206 -24.50 15.07 11.44
CA THR A 206 -25.22 16.18 10.82
C THR A 206 -26.43 16.58 11.65
N ASN A 207 -27.21 15.60 12.14
CA ASN A 207 -28.35 15.84 13.03
C ASN A 207 -27.91 16.49 14.35
N LEU A 208 -26.82 16.03 14.97
CA LEU A 208 -26.29 16.66 16.18
C LEU A 208 -25.86 18.11 15.96
N ILE A 209 -25.27 18.43 14.82
CA ILE A 209 -24.90 19.81 14.45
C ILE A 209 -26.17 20.65 14.25
N HIS A 210 -27.22 20.09 13.64
CA HIS A 210 -28.51 20.76 13.45
C HIS A 210 -29.18 21.09 14.79
N VAL A 211 -29.28 20.12 15.70
CA VAL A 211 -29.82 20.32 17.06
C VAL A 211 -29.01 21.38 17.81
N ARG A 212 -27.68 21.35 17.73
CA ARG A 212 -26.83 22.37 18.36
C ARG A 212 -27.07 23.77 17.79
N ARG A 213 -27.21 23.89 16.46
CA ARG A 213 -27.46 25.18 15.79
C ARG A 213 -28.84 25.75 16.11
N ASN A 214 -29.85 24.89 16.22
CA ASN A 214 -31.25 25.29 16.45
C ASN A 214 -31.70 25.11 17.90
N GLY A 215 -30.77 24.91 18.83
CA GLY A 215 -31.06 24.56 20.22
C GLY A 215 -31.92 25.61 20.95
N GLU A 216 -31.75 26.91 20.65
CA GLU A 216 -32.62 27.96 21.19
C GLU A 216 -34.05 27.84 20.70
N GLN A 217 -34.26 27.57 19.40
CA GLN A 217 -35.60 27.39 18.83
C GLN A 217 -36.27 26.14 19.40
N ILE A 218 -35.55 25.02 19.50
CA ILE A 218 -36.04 23.75 20.06
C ILE A 218 -36.38 23.91 21.55
N ALA A 219 -35.60 24.70 22.31
CA ALA A 219 -35.86 25.00 23.71
C ALA A 219 -37.09 25.90 23.89
N PHE A 220 -37.27 26.92 23.03
CA PHE A 220 -38.43 27.80 23.06
C PHE A 220 -39.73 27.07 22.63
N SER A 221 -39.67 26.15 21.66
CA SER A 221 -40.83 25.39 21.17
C SER A 221 -41.22 24.18 22.04
N ARG A 222 -40.40 23.79 23.03
CA ARG A 222 -40.57 22.58 23.87
C ARG A 222 -40.73 21.27 23.08
N THR A 223 -40.18 21.18 21.87
CA THR A 223 -40.28 19.98 21.00
C THR A 223 -39.15 18.97 21.22
N GLN A 224 -38.50 18.99 22.40
CA GLN A 224 -37.35 18.15 22.74
C GLN A 224 -37.61 16.62 22.61
N ASN A 225 -38.87 16.20 22.63
CA ASN A 225 -39.28 14.79 22.55
C ASN A 225 -39.71 14.35 21.14
N MET A 226 -39.65 15.22 20.11
CA MET A 226 -40.19 14.96 18.77
C MET A 226 -39.12 14.92 17.64
N GLU A 227 -37.87 15.28 17.91
CA GLU A 227 -36.71 15.16 16.99
C GLU A 227 -35.67 14.18 17.54
#